data_AF-A0A917APR2-F1
#
_entry.id   AF-A0A917APR2-F1
#
_cell.length_a   1.000
_cell.length_b   1.000
_cell.length_c   1.000
_cell.angle_alpha   90.00
_cell.angle_beta   90.00
_cell.angle_gamma   90.00
#
_symmetry.space_group_name_H-M   'P 1'
#
loop_
_entity.id
_entity.type
_entity.pdbx_description
1 polymer ?
#
loop_
_entity_poly.entity_id
_entity_poly.type
_entity_poly.pdbx_seq_one_letter_code
_entity_poly.pdbx_strand_id
1 'polypeptide(L)'
;MIRDSTGRFADIRFKIAVMSDIMEGPVGLPPETVNALDQIRGRYDDELLAVFPSPSAFEQEMLMRAPVPSPSPSPEIMRFIADLPLSQEALDSVQQLTFEAGGRGYDWVDADGGDWGGTDDRFTVQDISGFEQLRNLTTVNLVGGYIVRLETLRPMAEAGIEIIVAAGTPESEGIDPETFPNLRIV
;
A
#
# COMPACT_ATOMS: atom_id res chain seq x y z
N MET A 1 3.16 1.62 -30.86
CA MET A 1 3.88 2.38 -29.83
C MET A 1 3.81 1.54 -28.56
N ILE A 2 4.87 0.80 -28.23
CA ILE A 2 4.89 -0.02 -27.01
C ILE A 2 5.04 0.99 -25.88
N ARG A 3 3.97 1.22 -25.11
CA ARG A 3 4.06 2.02 -23.89
C ARG A 3 4.91 1.19 -22.93
N ASP A 4 5.98 1.77 -22.42
CA ASP A 4 6.81 1.16 -21.39
C ASP A 4 5.90 0.71 -20.24
N SER A 5 5.88 -0.61 -19.99
CA SER A 5 5.06 -1.22 -18.95
C SER A 5 5.81 -1.30 -17.61
N THR A 6 7.06 -0.85 -17.56
CA THR A 6 7.88 -0.87 -16.35
C THR A 6 7.22 -0.06 -15.23
N GLY A 7 7.09 -0.66 -14.06
CA GLY A 7 6.44 -0.04 -12.90
C GLY A 7 4.92 0.05 -13.00
N ARG A 8 4.29 -0.66 -13.96
CA ARG A 8 2.85 -0.85 -14.01
C ARG A 8 2.49 -2.18 -13.38
N PHE A 9 1.51 -2.15 -12.49
CA PHE A 9 0.95 -3.32 -11.83
C PHE A 9 -0.55 -3.36 -12.08
N ALA A 10 -1.14 -4.56 -12.11
CA ALA A 10 -2.57 -4.72 -12.33
C ALA A 10 -3.41 -4.13 -11.19
N ASP A 11 -2.92 -4.26 -9.95
CA ASP A 11 -3.53 -3.68 -8.76
C ASP A 11 -2.76 -2.44 -8.30
N ILE A 12 -3.47 -1.32 -8.14
CA ILE A 12 -2.89 -0.10 -7.60
C ILE A 12 -2.48 -0.25 -6.13
N ARG A 13 -3.16 -1.09 -5.35
CA ARG A 13 -2.83 -1.33 -3.93
C ARG A 13 -1.49 -2.06 -3.83
N PHE A 14 -1.23 -3.01 -4.74
CA PHE A 14 0.07 -3.64 -4.84
C PHE A 14 1.16 -2.63 -5.22
N LYS A 15 0.87 -1.73 -6.17
CA LYS A 15 1.79 -0.65 -6.51
C LYS A 15 2.11 0.27 -5.33
N ILE A 16 1.12 0.62 -4.51
CA ILE A 16 1.30 1.45 -3.31
C ILE A 16 2.24 0.75 -2.31
N ALA A 17 2.07 -0.56 -2.08
CA ALA A 17 2.98 -1.33 -1.23
C ALA A 17 4.42 -1.28 -1.77
N VAL A 18 4.61 -1.54 -3.07
CA VAL A 18 5.94 -1.46 -3.72
C VAL A 18 6.54 -0.06 -3.61
N MET A 19 5.75 0.98 -3.80
CA MET A 19 6.21 2.36 -3.65
C MET A 19 6.64 2.67 -2.21
N SER A 20 5.91 2.15 -1.21
CA SER A 20 6.25 2.32 0.21
C SER A 20 7.66 1.79 0.50
N ASP A 21 7.97 0.56 0.07
CA ASP A 21 9.32 0.01 0.25
C ASP A 21 10.39 0.74 -0.56
N ILE A 22 10.08 1.21 -1.77
CA ILE A 22 11.02 2.03 -2.56
C ILE A 22 11.39 3.32 -1.81
N MET A 23 10.41 3.96 -1.16
CA MET A 23 10.64 5.21 -0.41
C MET A 23 11.47 5.03 0.85
N GLU A 24 11.27 3.91 1.54
CA GLU A 24 12.03 3.55 2.74
C GLU A 24 13.39 2.95 2.40
N GLY A 25 13.52 2.46 1.15
CA GLY A 25 14.74 1.94 0.59
C GLY A 25 15.77 3.00 0.20
N PRO A 26 16.97 2.55 -0.22
CA PRO A 26 18.12 3.42 -0.46
C PRO A 26 18.00 4.28 -1.73
N VAL A 27 17.16 3.88 -2.69
CA VAL A 27 16.95 4.63 -3.94
C VAL A 27 15.93 5.75 -3.74
N GLY A 28 14.87 5.50 -2.96
CA GLY A 28 13.78 6.45 -2.77
C GLY A 28 12.95 6.69 -4.04
N LEU A 29 11.89 7.46 -3.90
CA LEU A 29 11.21 8.07 -5.05
C LEU A 29 11.95 9.36 -5.46
N PRO A 30 11.93 9.73 -6.76
CA PRO A 30 12.50 11.00 -7.20
C PRO A 30 11.85 12.18 -6.45
N PRO A 31 12.61 13.20 -6.02
CA PRO A 31 12.07 14.33 -5.27
C PRO A 31 10.91 15.05 -5.97
N GLU A 32 10.93 15.15 -7.30
CA GLU A 32 9.85 15.71 -8.09
C GLU A 32 8.54 14.90 -8.00
N THR A 33 8.65 13.58 -7.81
CA THR A 33 7.49 12.70 -7.61
C THR A 33 6.87 12.94 -6.24
N VAL A 34 7.71 12.99 -5.20
CA VAL A 34 7.29 13.28 -3.83
C VAL A 34 6.61 14.65 -3.76
N ASN A 35 7.25 15.69 -4.33
CA ASN A 35 6.69 17.04 -4.36
C ASN A 35 5.36 17.11 -5.12
N ALA A 36 5.19 16.34 -6.20
CA ALA A 36 3.93 16.30 -6.94
C ALA A 36 2.82 15.65 -6.12
N LEU A 37 3.10 14.53 -5.44
CA LEU A 37 2.15 13.87 -4.53
C LEU A 37 1.74 14.79 -3.39
N ASP A 38 2.69 15.48 -2.75
CA ASP A 38 2.42 16.44 -1.67
C ASP A 38 1.56 17.61 -2.15
N GLN A 39 1.79 18.11 -3.36
CA GLN A 39 0.97 19.18 -3.95
C GLN A 39 -0.45 18.73 -4.27
N ILE A 40 -0.63 17.51 -4.79
CA ILE A 40 -1.96 16.96 -5.07
C ILE A 40 -2.70 16.75 -3.75
N ARG A 41 -2.04 16.17 -2.74
CA ARG A 41 -2.59 15.97 -1.41
C ARG A 41 -3.00 17.29 -0.77
N GLY A 42 -2.13 18.29 -0.73
CA GLY A 42 -2.44 19.58 -0.13
C GLY A 42 -3.67 20.26 -0.75
N ARG A 43 -3.83 20.17 -2.09
CA ARG A 43 -5.06 20.66 -2.74
C ARG A 43 -6.30 19.90 -2.32
N TYR A 44 -6.18 18.58 -2.20
CA TYR A 44 -7.30 17.73 -1.78
C TYR A 44 -7.68 17.97 -0.32
N ASP A 45 -6.71 18.16 0.56
CA ASP A 45 -6.93 18.52 1.96
C ASP A 45 -7.62 19.90 2.06
N ASP A 46 -7.19 20.89 1.27
CA ASP A 46 -7.85 22.21 1.18
C ASP A 46 -9.31 22.09 0.70
N GLU A 47 -9.58 21.25 -0.31
CA GLU A 47 -10.92 20.96 -0.80
C GLU A 47 -11.79 20.27 0.25
N LEU A 48 -11.23 19.28 0.97
CA LEU A 48 -11.91 18.60 2.06
C LEU A 48 -12.25 19.57 3.19
N LEU A 49 -11.31 20.40 3.63
CA LEU A 49 -11.54 21.42 4.66
C LEU A 49 -12.62 22.44 4.26
N ALA A 50 -12.75 22.74 2.96
CA ALA A 50 -13.80 23.63 2.46
C ALA A 50 -15.21 23.00 2.52
N VAL A 51 -15.30 21.67 2.39
CA VAL A 51 -16.57 20.91 2.41
C VAL A 51 -16.91 20.42 3.83
N PHE A 52 -15.89 20.05 4.59
CA PHE A 52 -15.91 19.53 5.95
C PHE A 52 -15.01 20.40 6.83
N PRO A 53 -15.44 21.63 7.18
CA PRO A 53 -14.66 22.49 8.05
C PRO A 53 -14.40 21.80 9.39
N SER A 54 -13.21 22.01 9.97
CA SER A 54 -12.82 21.33 11.20
C SER A 54 -13.91 21.44 12.27
N PRO A 55 -14.42 20.31 12.78
CA PRO A 55 -15.50 20.32 13.75
C PRO A 55 -15.06 21.01 15.03
N SER A 56 -15.96 21.78 15.64
CA SER A 56 -15.79 22.31 16.99
C SER A 56 -15.50 21.18 17.99
N ALA A 57 -14.93 21.49 19.15
CA ALA A 57 -14.65 20.48 20.18
C ALA A 57 -15.89 19.65 20.58
N PHE A 58 -17.08 20.25 20.53
CA PHE A 58 -18.35 19.56 20.78
C PHE A 58 -18.75 18.62 19.62
N GLU A 59 -18.51 19.02 18.38
CA GLU A 59 -18.74 18.17 17.20
C GLU A 59 -17.72 17.03 17.14
N GLN A 60 -16.47 17.25 17.54
CA GLN A 60 -15.47 16.17 17.69
C GLN A 60 -15.92 15.13 18.71
N GLU A 61 -16.50 15.54 19.84
CA GLU A 61 -17.05 14.61 20.85
C GLU A 61 -18.26 13.82 20.31
N MET A 62 -19.09 14.42 19.45
CA MET A 62 -20.20 13.71 18.79
C MET A 62 -19.74 12.81 17.64
N LEU A 63 -18.74 13.21 16.86
CA LEU A 63 -18.13 12.41 15.78
C LEU A 63 -17.38 11.19 16.34
N MET A 64 -16.81 11.28 17.54
CA MET A 64 -16.27 10.12 18.26
C MET A 64 -17.35 9.09 18.65
N ARG A 65 -18.65 9.41 18.53
CA ARG A 65 -19.79 8.53 18.84
C ARG A 65 -20.60 8.10 17.61
N ALA A 66 -20.32 8.65 16.43
CA ALA A 66 -21.01 8.33 15.20
C ALA A 66 -19.99 8.03 14.09
N PRO A 67 -20.13 6.97 13.30
CA PRO A 67 -19.22 6.72 12.20
C PRO A 67 -19.29 7.88 11.20
N VAL A 68 -18.23 8.68 11.15
CA VAL A 68 -18.05 9.67 10.11
C VAL A 68 -17.76 8.89 8.83
N PRO A 69 -18.43 9.17 7.70
CA PRO A 69 -18.01 8.58 6.43
C PRO A 69 -16.57 9.01 6.17
N SER A 70 -15.66 8.06 6.29
CA SER A 70 -14.25 8.27 6.02
C SER A 70 -14.10 8.69 4.54
N PRO A 71 -13.49 9.85 4.24
CA PRO A 71 -13.40 10.37 2.87
C PRO A 71 -12.71 9.34 1.97
N SER A 72 -13.17 9.17 0.73
CA SER A 72 -12.50 8.24 -0.20
C SER A 72 -11.16 8.80 -0.67
N PRO A 73 -10.19 7.97 -1.08
CA PRO A 73 -8.88 8.40 -1.50
C PRO A 73 -9.04 9.32 -2.70
N SER A 74 -8.26 10.40 -2.71
CA SER A 74 -8.33 11.39 -3.77
C SER A 74 -8.22 10.71 -5.15
N PRO A 75 -9.24 10.85 -6.02
CA PRO A 75 -9.19 10.28 -7.36
C PRO A 75 -8.00 10.78 -8.18
N GLU A 76 -7.54 12.01 -7.91
CA GLU A 76 -6.35 12.59 -8.55
C GLU A 76 -5.08 11.88 -8.09
N ILE A 77 -4.92 11.61 -6.79
CA ILE A 77 -3.79 10.85 -6.23
C ILE A 77 -3.78 9.44 -6.78
N MET A 78 -4.92 8.75 -6.77
CA MET A 78 -5.04 7.40 -7.30
C MET A 78 -4.66 7.35 -8.78
N ARG A 79 -5.09 8.33 -9.58
CA ARG A 79 -4.71 8.41 -10.99
C ARG A 79 -3.22 8.71 -11.16
N PHE A 80 -2.67 9.63 -10.37
CA PHE A 80 -1.25 9.96 -10.42
C PHE A 80 -0.39 8.73 -10.10
N ILE A 81 -0.70 8.02 -9.03
CA ILE A 81 -0.03 6.77 -8.65
C ILE A 81 -0.18 5.72 -9.75
N ALA A 82 -1.37 5.54 -10.33
CA ALA A 82 -1.57 4.58 -11.42
C ALA A 82 -0.64 4.87 -12.62
N ASP A 83 -0.52 6.13 -13.00
CA ASP A 83 0.26 6.58 -14.17
C ASP A 83 1.76 6.77 -13.89
N LEU A 84 2.18 6.86 -12.62
CA LEU A 84 3.57 7.09 -12.21
C LEU A 84 4.50 5.98 -12.71
N PRO A 85 5.43 6.22 -13.66
CA PRO A 85 6.41 5.21 -14.03
C PRO A 85 7.38 4.98 -12.87
N LEU A 86 7.69 3.72 -12.57
CA LEU A 86 8.79 3.37 -11.67
C LEU A 86 9.98 2.92 -12.50
N SER A 87 11.16 3.44 -12.21
CA SER A 87 12.38 3.03 -12.92
C SER A 87 12.75 1.59 -12.56
N GLN A 88 13.39 0.87 -13.48
CA GLN A 88 13.89 -0.47 -13.16
C GLN A 88 14.90 -0.43 -12.00
N GLU A 89 15.69 0.64 -11.87
CA GLU A 89 16.61 0.84 -10.74
C GLU A 89 15.87 0.87 -9.40
N ALA A 90 14.75 1.59 -9.33
CA ALA A 90 13.92 1.62 -8.13
C ALA A 90 13.30 0.24 -7.85
N LEU A 91 12.78 -0.44 -8.87
CA LEU A 91 12.22 -1.79 -8.74
C LEU A 91 13.27 -2.83 -8.31
N ASP A 92 14.48 -2.75 -8.85
CA ASP A 92 15.61 -3.62 -8.50
C ASP A 92 16.13 -3.33 -7.08
N SER A 93 15.82 -2.16 -6.51
CA SER A 93 16.17 -1.85 -5.11
C SER A 93 15.32 -2.58 -4.08
N VAL A 94 14.15 -3.09 -4.49
CA VAL A 94 13.21 -3.81 -3.62
C VAL A 94 13.70 -5.25 -3.43
N GLN A 95 14.35 -5.50 -2.29
CA GLN A 95 14.76 -6.85 -1.86
C GLN A 95 13.75 -7.48 -0.91
N GLN A 96 13.05 -6.63 -0.16
CA GLN A 96 11.99 -6.99 0.77
C GLN A 96 10.77 -6.15 0.43
N LEU A 97 9.60 -6.78 0.41
CA LEU A 97 8.32 -6.12 0.23
C LEU A 97 7.48 -6.31 1.48
N THR A 98 7.00 -5.24 2.07
CA THR A 98 6.24 -5.26 3.32
C THR A 98 4.80 -4.84 3.07
N PHE A 99 3.87 -5.75 3.34
CA PHE A 99 2.46 -5.43 3.43
C PHE A 99 2.16 -5.04 4.88
N GLU A 100 2.17 -3.73 5.15
CA GLU A 100 1.94 -3.16 6.47
C GLU A 100 0.85 -2.09 6.48
N ALA A 101 -0.04 -2.18 7.47
CA ALA A 101 -1.07 -1.20 7.74
C ALA A 101 -0.43 0.07 8.30
N GLY A 102 -0.68 1.20 7.65
CA GLY A 102 -0.11 2.49 8.05
C GLY A 102 1.31 2.73 7.53
N GLY A 103 1.78 1.93 6.56
CA GLY A 103 3.03 2.20 5.85
C GLY A 103 3.02 3.54 5.11
N ARG A 104 4.19 4.13 4.86
CA ARG A 104 4.32 5.50 4.33
C ARG A 104 3.67 5.72 2.97
N GLY A 105 3.53 4.68 2.16
CA GLY A 105 2.79 4.76 0.89
C GLY A 105 1.32 5.15 1.08
N TYR A 106 0.74 4.82 2.24
CA TYR A 106 -0.63 5.17 2.59
C TYR A 106 -0.78 6.64 2.99
N ASP A 107 0.29 7.32 3.41
CA ASP A 107 0.24 8.73 3.84
C ASP A 107 -0.37 9.65 2.77
N TRP A 108 -0.14 9.41 1.47
CA TRP A 108 -0.74 10.26 0.43
C TRP A 108 -2.15 9.86 0.05
N VAL A 109 -2.52 8.61 0.27
CA VAL A 109 -3.84 8.07 -0.08
C VAL A 109 -4.84 8.29 1.06
N ASP A 110 -4.33 8.38 2.29
CA ASP A 110 -5.03 8.76 3.52
C ASP A 110 -5.01 10.28 3.68
N ALA A 111 -6.06 10.92 3.15
CA ALA A 111 -6.29 12.34 3.34
C ALA A 111 -7.23 12.57 4.53
N ASP A 112 -6.79 13.47 5.40
CA ASP A 112 -7.51 14.07 6.53
C ASP A 112 -8.01 13.11 7.63
N GLY A 113 -7.15 12.21 8.11
CA GLY A 113 -7.37 11.47 9.35
C GLY A 113 -8.54 10.48 9.28
N GLY A 114 -8.91 10.04 8.08
CA GLY A 114 -9.72 8.84 7.95
C GLY A 114 -8.90 7.65 8.45
N ASP A 115 -9.56 6.61 8.97
CA ASP A 115 -8.90 5.32 9.27
C ASP A 115 -8.47 4.62 7.96
N TRP A 116 -7.75 5.31 7.06
CA TRP A 116 -7.21 4.82 5.79
C TRP A 116 -5.78 4.27 5.94
N GLY A 117 -5.35 4.05 7.18
CA GLY A 117 -4.10 3.37 7.53
C GLY A 117 -4.06 1.89 7.15
N GLY A 118 -4.67 1.45 6.05
CA GLY A 118 -4.55 0.09 5.51
C GLY A 118 -5.27 -1.01 6.29
N THR A 119 -6.10 -0.68 7.29
CA THR A 119 -6.80 -1.67 8.14
C THR A 119 -8.16 -2.10 7.61
N ASP A 120 -8.63 -1.51 6.51
CA ASP A 120 -9.92 -1.75 5.87
C ASP A 120 -9.78 -2.64 4.61
N ASP A 121 -10.76 -3.51 4.34
CA ASP A 121 -10.81 -4.40 3.17
C ASP A 121 -10.68 -3.68 1.81
N ARG A 122 -10.97 -2.37 1.76
CA ARG A 122 -10.77 -1.53 0.56
C ARG A 122 -9.31 -1.52 0.11
N PHE A 123 -8.37 -1.76 1.02
CA PHE A 123 -6.92 -1.80 0.76
C PHE A 123 -6.37 -3.19 0.49
N THR A 124 -7.18 -4.23 0.61
CA THR A 124 -6.72 -5.58 0.37
C THR A 124 -6.28 -5.72 -1.08
N VAL A 125 -4.99 -5.99 -1.27
CA VAL A 125 -4.38 -6.35 -2.55
C VAL A 125 -5.06 -7.62 -3.07
N GLN A 126 -5.65 -7.51 -4.26
CA GLN A 126 -6.33 -8.63 -4.90
C GLN A 126 -5.50 -9.27 -6.01
N ASP A 127 -4.53 -8.53 -6.56
CA ASP A 127 -3.71 -8.99 -7.69
C ASP A 127 -2.27 -8.48 -7.55
N ILE A 128 -1.32 -9.40 -7.68
CA ILE A 128 0.14 -9.14 -7.61
C ILE A 128 0.81 -9.26 -8.99
N SER A 129 0.03 -9.35 -10.06
CA SER A 129 0.54 -9.47 -11.43
C SER A 129 1.50 -8.33 -11.75
N GLY A 130 2.68 -8.71 -12.26
CA GLY A 130 3.78 -7.80 -12.50
C GLY A 130 4.87 -7.84 -11.42
N PHE A 131 4.73 -8.65 -10.36
CA PHE A 131 5.77 -8.83 -9.34
C PHE A 131 7.11 -9.32 -9.91
N GLU A 132 7.10 -9.96 -11.08
CA GLU A 132 8.29 -10.43 -11.80
C GLU A 132 9.22 -9.27 -12.21
N GLN A 133 8.73 -8.03 -12.16
CA GLN A 133 9.54 -6.82 -12.34
C GLN A 133 10.47 -6.54 -11.15
N LEU A 134 10.17 -7.07 -9.96
CA LEU A 134 10.96 -6.95 -8.73
C LEU A 134 12.03 -8.05 -8.68
N ARG A 135 13.03 -7.95 -9.55
CA ARG A 135 13.98 -9.05 -9.84
C ARG A 135 14.84 -9.49 -8.66
N ASN A 136 15.02 -8.60 -7.69
CA ASN A 136 15.82 -8.82 -6.50
C ASN A 136 14.96 -9.11 -5.26
N LEU A 137 13.64 -9.21 -5.40
CA LEU A 137 12.74 -9.52 -4.30
C LEU A 137 13.01 -10.95 -3.81
N THR A 138 13.42 -11.07 -2.54
CA THR A 138 13.67 -12.36 -1.89
C THR A 138 12.70 -12.65 -0.76
N THR A 139 12.08 -11.61 -0.18
CA THR A 139 11.26 -11.75 1.02
C THR A 139 10.02 -10.87 0.94
N VAL A 140 8.87 -11.40 1.35
CA VAL A 140 7.63 -10.66 1.57
C VAL A 140 7.26 -10.75 3.04
N ASN A 141 7.08 -9.61 3.70
CA ASN A 141 6.66 -9.52 5.10
C ASN A 141 5.19 -9.11 5.18
N LEU A 142 4.42 -9.80 6.01
CA LEU A 142 3.03 -9.45 6.33
C LEU A 142 2.99 -8.99 7.78
N VAL A 143 2.78 -7.69 7.98
CA VAL A 143 2.82 -7.04 9.29
C VAL A 143 1.53 -6.28 9.52
N GLY A 144 0.61 -6.89 10.25
CA GLY A 144 -0.64 -6.26 10.69
C GLY A 144 -1.72 -6.12 9.59
N GLY A 145 -2.90 -6.70 9.87
CA GLY A 145 -4.14 -6.43 9.15
C GLY A 145 -4.33 -7.11 7.78
N TYR A 146 -5.55 -7.01 7.26
CA TYR A 146 -6.08 -7.67 6.05
C TYR A 146 -5.59 -7.07 4.71
N ILE A 147 -4.31 -6.72 4.61
CA ILE A 147 -3.77 -5.99 3.43
C ILE A 147 -3.56 -6.90 2.24
N VAL A 148 -3.29 -8.18 2.48
CA VAL A 148 -3.18 -9.16 1.42
C VAL A 148 -3.55 -10.53 1.96
N ARG A 149 -4.35 -11.28 1.20
CA ARG A 149 -4.61 -12.68 1.55
C ARG A 149 -3.39 -13.51 1.18
N LEU A 150 -3.02 -14.45 2.05
CA LEU A 150 -1.85 -15.31 1.78
C LEU A 150 -1.94 -16.02 0.42
N GLU A 151 -3.13 -16.49 0.03
CA GLU A 151 -3.36 -17.12 -1.27
C GLU A 151 -3.02 -16.23 -2.47
N THR A 152 -3.18 -14.91 -2.34
CA THR A 152 -2.77 -13.95 -3.36
C THR A 152 -1.24 -13.97 -3.57
N LEU A 153 -0.46 -14.32 -2.55
CA LEU A 153 1.00 -14.40 -2.58
C LEU A 153 1.54 -15.76 -3.04
N ARG A 154 0.67 -16.74 -3.30
CA ARG A 154 1.10 -18.08 -3.74
C ARG A 154 2.02 -18.06 -4.97
N PRO A 155 1.78 -17.24 -6.01
CA PRO A 155 2.71 -17.14 -7.14
C PRO A 155 4.12 -16.68 -6.77
N MET A 156 4.27 -15.77 -5.79
CA MET A 156 5.58 -15.35 -5.28
C MET A 156 6.27 -16.49 -4.54
N ALA A 157 5.52 -17.18 -3.69
CA ALA A 157 6.03 -18.32 -2.94
C ALA A 157 6.52 -19.45 -3.85
N GLU A 158 5.76 -19.77 -4.91
CA GLU A 158 6.13 -20.73 -5.96
C GLU A 158 7.37 -20.27 -6.76
N ALA A 159 7.60 -18.97 -6.89
CA ALA A 159 8.79 -18.39 -7.50
C ALA A 159 10.04 -18.44 -6.58
N GLY A 160 9.91 -18.97 -5.35
CA GLY A 160 11.01 -19.12 -4.40
C GLY A 160 11.20 -17.93 -3.45
N ILE A 161 10.26 -16.99 -3.41
CA ILE A 161 10.28 -15.85 -2.48
C ILE A 161 9.84 -16.34 -1.09
N GLU A 162 10.57 -15.96 -0.05
CA GLU A 162 10.21 -16.27 1.34
C GLU A 162 9.03 -15.40 1.78
N ILE A 163 7.99 -16.02 2.34
CA ILE A 163 6.83 -15.30 2.90
C ILE A 163 6.91 -15.37 4.41
N ILE A 164 7.08 -14.22 5.06
CA ILE A 164 7.17 -14.07 6.50
C ILE A 164 5.88 -13.43 7.01
N VAL A 165 5.18 -14.13 7.90
CA VAL A 165 3.94 -13.65 8.51
C VAL A 165 4.18 -13.44 10.00
N ALA A 166 3.91 -12.23 10.48
CA ALA A 166 3.96 -11.94 11.91
C ALA A 166 2.86 -12.71 12.65
N ALA A 167 3.21 -13.35 13.77
CA ALA A 167 2.28 -14.10 14.60
C ALA A 167 1.15 -13.21 15.13
N GLY A 168 -0.07 -13.75 15.14
CA GLY A 168 -1.26 -13.03 15.61
C GLY A 168 -1.91 -12.12 14.56
N THR A 169 -1.45 -12.20 13.31
CA THR A 169 -2.19 -11.67 12.16
C THR A 169 -3.34 -12.63 11.78
N PRO A 170 -4.47 -12.13 11.25
CA PRO A 170 -5.53 -12.99 10.72
C PRO A 170 -5.03 -14.03 9.70
N GLU A 171 -4.04 -13.64 8.91
CA GLU A 171 -3.37 -14.46 7.91
C GLU A 171 -2.51 -15.57 8.53
N SER A 172 -2.14 -15.48 9.80
CA SER A 172 -1.44 -16.56 10.51
C SER A 172 -2.38 -17.64 11.06
N GLU A 173 -3.69 -17.40 11.07
CA GLU A 173 -4.67 -18.33 11.64
C GLU A 173 -5.19 -19.35 10.61
N GLY A 174 -5.16 -20.64 10.99
CA GLY A 174 -5.77 -21.71 10.20
C GLY A 174 -5.00 -22.13 8.93
N ILE A 175 -3.80 -21.58 8.72
CA ILE A 175 -2.93 -21.97 7.61
C ILE A 175 -2.08 -23.16 8.03
N ASP A 176 -2.09 -24.20 7.22
CA ASP A 176 -1.16 -25.31 7.34
C ASP A 176 0.15 -24.91 6.63
N PRO A 177 1.26 -24.68 7.36
CA PRO A 177 2.54 -24.32 6.75
C PRO A 177 3.07 -25.38 5.78
N GLU A 178 2.60 -26.64 5.90
CA GLU A 178 2.97 -27.70 4.96
C GLU A 178 2.29 -27.53 3.58
N THR A 179 1.24 -26.70 3.50
CA THR A 179 0.46 -26.47 2.28
C THR A 179 0.80 -25.17 1.55
N PHE A 180 1.60 -24.31 2.19
CA PHE A 180 2.06 -23.05 1.62
C PHE A 180 3.59 -23.01 1.52
N PRO A 181 4.16 -23.08 0.31
CA PRO A 181 5.62 -23.16 0.16
C PRO A 181 6.30 -21.90 0.70
N ASN A 182 7.51 -22.05 1.23
CA ASN A 182 8.35 -20.94 1.68
C ASN A 182 7.68 -19.99 2.70
N LEU A 183 6.64 -20.46 3.41
CA LEU A 183 6.00 -19.73 4.49
C LEU A 183 6.77 -19.91 5.80
N ARG A 184 6.98 -18.80 6.51
CA ARG A 184 7.48 -18.76 7.87
C ARG A 184 6.60 -17.86 8.72
N ILE A 185 6.13 -18.39 9.84
CA ILE A 185 5.40 -17.61 10.85
C ILE A 185 6.40 -17.26 11.96
N VAL A 186 6.49 -15.97 12.32
CA VAL A 186 7.47 -15.44 13.28
C VAL A 186 6.86 -14.67 14.43
#